data_AF-A0A822DWH5-F1
#
_entry.id   AF-A0A822DWH5-F1
#
_cell.length_a   1.000
_cell.length_b   1.000
_cell.length_c   1.000
_cell.angle_alpha   90.00
_cell.angle_beta   90.00
_cell.angle_gamma   90.00
#
_symmetry.space_group_name_H-M   'P 1'
#
loop_
_entity.id
_entity.type
_entity.pdbx_description
1 polymer ?
#
loop_
_entity_poly.entity_id
_entity_poly.type
_entity_poly.pdbx_seq_one_letter_code
_entity_poly.pdbx_strand_id
1 'polypeptide(L)'
;MLYLIPIIICLSVIIILTFIIYSPPRFIIFSLSKFYPDVLFHIDLPSNLQYIALTIDDFPNINDLSISFRLLDILRLHNARCTFFTIGSHIEKI
;
A
#
# COMPACT_ATOMS: atom_id res chain seq x y z
N MET A 1 -36.27 -21.16 -5.93
CA MET A 1 -35.35 -21.67 -4.89
C MET A 1 -34.09 -22.32 -5.46
N LEU A 2 -34.16 -23.15 -6.51
CA LEU A 2 -32.99 -23.86 -7.08
C LEU A 2 -31.82 -22.94 -7.49
N TYR A 3 -32.10 -21.75 -8.03
CA TYR A 3 -31.07 -20.77 -8.45
C TYR A 3 -30.57 -19.85 -7.34
N LEU A 4 -31.23 -19.82 -6.18
CA LEU A 4 -30.85 -18.91 -5.11
C LEU A 4 -29.52 -19.32 -4.46
N ILE A 5 -29.32 -20.63 -4.29
CA ILE A 5 -28.10 -21.21 -3.73
C ILE A 5 -26.86 -20.87 -4.59
N PRO A 6 -26.82 -21.15 -5.91
CA PRO A 6 -25.64 -20.83 -6.72
C PRO A 6 -25.40 -19.31 -6.81
N ILE A 7 -26.44 -18.47 -6.79
CA ILE A 7 -26.28 -17.01 -6.75
C ILE A 7 -25.62 -16.57 -5.44
N ILE A 8 -26.08 -17.07 -4.29
CA ILE A 8 -25.49 -16.76 -2.98
C ILE A 8 -24.03 -17.22 -2.93
N ILE A 9 -23.73 -18.42 -3.44
CA ILE A 9 -22.34 -18.92 -3.51
C ILE A 9 -21.49 -17.99 -4.37
N CYS A 10 -21.96 -17.63 -5.57
CA CYS A 10 -21.23 -16.73 -6.47
C CYS A 10 -20.95 -15.37 -5.80
N LEU A 11 -21.97 -14.76 -5.19
CA LEU A 11 -21.82 -13.49 -4.46
C LEU A 11 -20.86 -13.63 -3.28
N SER A 12 -20.95 -14.72 -2.52
CA SER A 12 -20.05 -14.97 -1.39
C SER A 12 -18.60 -15.11 -1.85
N VAL A 13 -18.35 -15.81 -2.97
CA VAL A 13 -17.02 -15.93 -3.57
C VAL A 13 -16.48 -14.56 -4.00
N ILE A 14 -17.30 -13.74 -4.67
CA ILE A 14 -16.89 -12.39 -5.09
C ILE A 14 -16.53 -11.53 -3.86
N ILE A 15 -17.33 -11.58 -2.80
CA ILE A 15 -17.07 -10.85 -1.56
C ILE A 15 -15.78 -11.33 -0.91
N ILE A 16 -15.57 -12.64 -0.82
CA ILE A 16 -14.34 -13.21 -0.23
C ILE A 16 -13.11 -12.81 -1.04
N LEU A 17 -13.16 -12.91 -2.37
CA LEU A 17 -12.04 -12.50 -3.23
C LEU A 17 -11.74 -11.00 -3.10
N THR A 18 -12.79 -10.18 -3.07
CA THR A 18 -12.65 -8.73 -2.85
C THR A 18 -12.02 -8.48 -1.49
N PHE A 19 -12.50 -9.14 -0.44
CA PHE A 19 -11.94 -9.02 0.90
C PHE A 19 -10.47 -9.42 0.96
N ILE A 20 -10.08 -10.52 0.30
CA ILE A 20 -8.68 -10.97 0.23
C ILE A 20 -7.80 -9.95 -0.51
N ILE A 21 -8.31 -9.28 -1.55
CA ILE A 21 -7.54 -8.26 -2.28
C ILE A 21 -7.33 -7.00 -1.42
N TYR A 22 -8.37 -6.51 -0.75
CA TYR A 22 -8.30 -5.28 0.04
C TYR A 22 -7.68 -5.48 1.44
N SER A 23 -7.85 -6.65 2.03
CA SER A 23 -7.35 -7.00 3.37
C SER A 23 -6.75 -8.41 3.34
N PRO A 24 -5.59 -8.57 2.67
CA PRO A 24 -4.99 -9.88 2.48
C PRO A 24 -4.67 -10.54 3.82
N PRO A 25 -5.15 -11.77 4.07
CA PRO A 25 -4.76 -12.54 5.23
C PRO A 25 -3.24 -12.66 5.35
N ARG A 26 -2.71 -12.53 6.57
CA ARG A 26 -1.25 -12.53 6.83
C ARG A 26 -0.53 -13.76 6.26
N PHE A 27 -1.19 -14.93 6.26
CA PHE A 27 -0.58 -16.15 5.69
C PHE A 27 -0.37 -16.06 4.18
N ILE A 28 -1.21 -15.30 3.45
CA ILE A 28 -1.04 -15.07 2.01
C ILE A 28 0.19 -14.18 1.79
N ILE A 29 0.28 -13.07 2.53
CA ILE A 29 1.44 -12.17 2.49
C ILE A 29 2.75 -12.91 2.81
N PHE A 30 2.74 -13.74 3.85
CA PHE A 30 3.88 -14.57 4.23
C PHE A 30 4.24 -15.65 3.20
N SER A 31 3.23 -16.19 2.48
CA SER A 31 3.51 -17.15 1.42
C SER A 31 4.12 -16.45 0.21
N LEU A 32 3.59 -15.28 -0.17
CA LEU A 32 4.12 -14.46 -1.27
C LEU A 32 5.55 -14.00 -0.99
N SER A 33 5.89 -13.63 0.24
CA SER A 33 7.27 -13.24 0.60
C SER A 33 8.27 -14.38 0.42
N LYS A 34 7.85 -15.64 0.55
CA LYS A 34 8.70 -16.80 0.25
C LYS A 34 8.88 -17.04 -1.25
N PHE A 35 7.84 -16.79 -2.05
CA PHE A 35 7.89 -16.97 -3.50
C PHE A 35 8.66 -15.85 -4.21
N TYR A 36 8.62 -14.64 -3.66
CA TYR A 36 9.29 -13.46 -4.22
C TYR A 36 10.21 -12.83 -3.16
N PRO A 37 11.34 -13.47 -2.83
CA PRO A 37 12.22 -13.04 -1.74
C PRO A 37 12.85 -11.65 -1.98
N ASP A 38 12.92 -11.22 -3.24
CA ASP A 38 13.46 -9.90 -3.61
C ASP A 38 12.44 -8.76 -3.45
N VAL A 39 11.19 -9.07 -3.09
CA VAL A 39 10.12 -8.09 -2.87
C VAL A 39 9.82 -7.97 -1.37
N LEU A 40 9.82 -6.75 -0.86
CA LEU A 40 9.49 -6.49 0.53
C LEU A 40 7.96 -6.50 0.74
N PHE A 41 7.44 -7.57 1.36
CA PHE A 41 6.01 -7.67 1.73
C PHE A 41 5.72 -7.26 3.17
N HIS A 42 6.59 -7.62 4.11
CA HIS A 42 6.46 -7.26 5.52
C HIS A 42 7.84 -7.21 6.18
N ILE A 43 7.92 -6.50 7.30
CA ILE A 43 9.07 -6.50 8.20
C ILE A 43 8.56 -6.89 9.58
N ASP A 44 9.27 -7.80 10.24
CA ASP A 44 8.98 -8.13 11.63
C ASP A 44 9.53 -7.02 12.53
N LEU A 45 8.62 -6.26 13.13
CA LEU A 45 8.93 -5.16 14.04
C LEU A 45 8.69 -5.57 15.50
N PRO A 46 9.43 -5.01 16.47
CA PRO A 46 9.20 -5.26 17.89
C PRO A 46 7.75 -4.99 18.30
N SER A 47 7.09 -5.92 19.01
CA SER A 47 5.66 -5.78 19.36
C SER A 47 5.36 -4.78 20.48
N ASN A 48 6.39 -4.23 21.12
CA ASN A 48 6.27 -3.29 22.24
C ASN A 48 5.95 -1.84 21.80
N LEU A 49 5.99 -1.55 20.50
CA LEU A 49 5.74 -0.24 19.94
C LEU A 49 4.79 -0.34 18.75
N GLN A 50 4.04 0.73 18.50
CA GLN A 50 3.23 0.87 17.30
C GLN A 50 4.03 1.65 16.25
N TYR A 51 4.16 1.07 15.06
CA TYR A 51 4.90 1.65 13.96
C TYR A 51 3.98 2.00 12.81
N ILE A 52 4.24 3.13 12.17
CA ILE A 52 3.60 3.55 10.93
C ILE A 52 4.71 3.95 9.96
N ALA A 53 4.70 3.37 8.76
CA ALA A 53 5.57 3.78 7.67
C ALA A 53 4.77 4.64 6.69
N LEU A 54 5.10 5.93 6.63
CA LEU A 54 4.48 6.83 5.65
C LEU A 54 5.17 6.65 4.29
N THR A 55 4.40 6.26 3.28
CA THR A 55 4.86 6.10 1.90
C THR A 55 4.02 6.97 0.98
N ILE A 56 4.64 7.56 -0.03
CA ILE A 56 3.97 8.39 -1.03
C ILE A 56 4.47 8.00 -2.41
N ASP A 57 3.53 7.54 -3.23
CA ASP A 57 3.77 7.14 -4.60
C ASP A 57 3.74 8.33 -5.55
N ASP A 58 4.34 8.16 -6.71
CA ASP A 58 4.40 9.10 -7.81
C ASP A 58 4.96 10.48 -7.45
N PHE A 59 5.77 10.56 -6.39
CA PHE A 59 6.39 11.80 -5.98
C PHE A 59 7.48 12.22 -7.00
N PRO A 60 7.64 13.53 -7.27
CA PRO A 60 6.78 14.64 -6.88
C PRO A 60 5.59 14.84 -7.83
N ASN A 61 4.65 15.68 -7.42
CA ASN A 61 3.53 16.07 -8.26
C ASN A 61 4.01 17.03 -9.35
N ILE A 62 4.14 16.52 -10.57
CA ILE A 62 4.67 17.32 -11.70
C ILE A 62 3.67 18.36 -12.23
N ASN A 63 2.39 18.17 -11.98
CA ASN A 63 1.36 19.13 -12.41
C ASN A 63 1.30 20.35 -11.48
N ASP A 64 1.73 20.18 -10.23
CA ASP A 64 1.81 21.23 -9.23
C ASP A 64 2.88 20.92 -8.18
N LEU A 65 4.10 21.42 -8.42
CA LEU A 65 5.24 21.25 -7.52
C LEU A 65 5.03 21.94 -6.16
N SER A 66 4.15 22.94 -6.05
CA SER A 66 3.90 23.64 -4.79
C SER A 66 3.34 22.68 -3.72
N ILE A 67 2.56 21.68 -4.14
CA ILE A 67 2.03 20.63 -3.26
C ILE A 67 3.18 19.78 -2.70
N SER A 68 4.14 19.41 -3.53
CA SER A 68 5.30 18.62 -3.10
C SER A 68 6.18 19.38 -2.13
N PHE A 69 6.45 20.65 -2.36
CA PHE A 69 7.21 21.47 -1.40
C PHE A 69 6.46 21.64 -0.06
N ARG A 70 5.15 21.92 -0.11
CA ARG A 70 4.33 22.03 1.10
C ARG A 70 4.31 20.73 1.91
N LEU A 71 4.27 19.58 1.24
CA LEU A 71 4.35 18.28 1.90
C LEU A 71 5.70 18.09 2.61
N LEU A 72 6.82 18.45 1.97
CA LEU A 72 8.14 18.39 2.60
C LEU A 72 8.24 19.30 3.83
N ASP A 73 7.66 20.49 3.77
CA ASP A 73 7.61 21.43 4.90
C ASP A 73 6.80 20.87 6.07
N ILE A 74 5.65 20.24 5.80
CA ILE A 74 4.83 19.58 6.83
C ILE A 74 5.58 18.41 7.48
N LEU A 75 6.24 17.57 6.68
CA LEU A 75 7.04 16.46 7.22
C LEU A 75 8.16 16.98 8.13
N ARG A 76 8.85 18.04 7.72
CA ARG A 76 9.90 18.69 8.53
C ARG A 76 9.32 19.28 9.82
N LEU A 77 8.20 19.99 9.74
CA LEU A 77 7.53 20.61 10.89
C LEU A 77 7.20 19.58 11.99
N HIS A 78 6.77 18.38 11.59
CA HIS A 78 6.44 17.28 12.51
C HIS A 78 7.62 16.35 12.83
N ASN A 79 8.83 16.65 12.35
CA ASN A 79 9.99 15.75 12.42
C ASN A 79 9.65 14.32 11.95
N ALA A 80 8.76 14.21 10.97
CA ALA A 80 8.28 12.96 10.41
C ALA A 80 9.15 12.53 9.23
N ARG A 81 9.31 11.21 9.07
CA ARG A 81 10.01 10.62 7.93
C ARG A 81 9.01 9.94 7.00
N CYS A 82 9.31 9.98 5.71
CA CYS A 82 8.50 9.38 4.67
C CYS A 82 9.42 8.74 3.62
N THR A 83 8.97 7.66 3.00
CA THR A 83 9.59 7.07 1.82
C THR A 83 8.82 7.51 0.58
N PHE A 84 9.50 8.14 -0.37
CA PHE A 84 8.93 8.54 -1.64
C PHE A 84 9.25 7.51 -2.71
N PHE A 85 8.23 6.98 -3.38
CA PHE A 85 8.39 6.19 -4.58
C PHE A 85 8.24 7.13 -5.78
N THR A 86 9.35 7.36 -6.48
CA THR A 86 9.42 8.38 -7.53
C THR A 86 9.34 7.78 -8.93
N ILE A 87 8.63 8.45 -9.84
CA ILE A 87 8.66 8.11 -11.27
C ILE A 87 9.85 8.82 -11.92
N GLY A 88 10.72 8.07 -12.62
CA GLY A 88 11.91 8.62 -13.27
C GLY A 88 11.61 9.82 -14.19
N SER A 89 10.55 9.74 -14.98
CA SER A 89 10.13 10.82 -15.89
C SER A 89 9.59 12.08 -15.19
N HIS A 90 9.25 12.02 -13.89
CA HIS A 90 8.92 13.20 -13.10
C HIS A 90 10.19 13.94 -12.68
N ILE A 91 11.26 13.21 -12.35
CA ILE A 91 12.53 13.79 -11.90
C ILE A 91 13.24 14.53 -13.02
N GLU A 92 13.21 14.02 -14.25
CA GLU A 92 13.84 14.69 -15.42
C GLU A 92 13.23 16.06 -15.76
N LYS A 93 12.04 16.37 -15.23
CA LYS A 93 11.28 17.58 -15.56
C LYS A 93 11.37 18.69 -14.50
N ILE A 94 12.19 18.47 -13.47
CA ILE A 94 12.40 19.38 -12.34
C ILE A 94 13.80 19.97 -12.44
#